data_AF-A0A3D4WRU5-F1
#
_entry.id   AF-A0A3D4WRU5-F1
#
_cell.length_a   1.000
_cell.length_b   1.000
_cell.length_c   1.000
_cell.angle_alpha   90.00
_cell.angle_beta   90.00
_cell.angle_gamma   90.00
#
_symmetry.space_group_name_H-M   'P 1'
#
loop_
_entity.id
_entity.type
_entity.pdbx_description
1 polymer ?
#
loop_
_entity_poly.entity_id
_entity_poly.type
_entity_poly.pdbx_seq_one_letter_code
_entity_poly.pdbx_strand_id
1 'polypeptide(L)'
;MDLWDVAKVMWRRRWVAVPLLLLSVVAAVFALLTVPPDYTATGKIAVLPPSQATGGAKPGETAIINPYSVDTIAELEGLNLNRADIKRQMIAEGLSGDYEVTVKAFGLTVMEVIVSAKSQEMVTKTLDRLLSMVTTDFARYQATLKPGEAIRADVIDSGEEITVVRTVGKRTLIVIVGVGLLVTVAISLWVDALVRRRNLRMPDLPEARAVVPVSPAVGLASAGPPVVYSPNAANAATVSLADEGRDDNDSTIVLPLAGVAWSNASSKGQGGKRNTGDASGGAKAR
;
A
#
# COMPACT_ATOMS: atom_id res chain seq x y z
N MET A 1 2.28 21.31 -21.10
CA MET A 1 3.76 21.30 -21.10
C MET A 1 4.18 19.87 -21.31
N ASP A 2 4.89 19.60 -22.41
CA ASP A 2 5.35 18.25 -22.74
C ASP A 2 6.56 17.85 -21.88
N LEU A 3 6.77 16.54 -21.64
CA LEU A 3 7.95 16.04 -20.93
C LEU A 3 9.25 16.52 -21.60
N TRP A 4 9.20 16.70 -22.91
CA TRP A 4 10.31 17.16 -23.74
C TRP A 4 10.65 18.63 -23.51
N ASP A 5 9.65 19.49 -23.26
CA ASP A 5 9.89 20.89 -22.93
C ASP A 5 10.52 21.02 -21.54
N VAL A 6 10.10 20.21 -20.58
CA VAL A 6 10.69 20.17 -19.23
C VAL A 6 12.16 19.73 -19.30
N ALA A 7 12.46 18.66 -20.06
CA ALA A 7 13.83 18.18 -20.25
C ALA A 7 14.73 19.22 -20.92
N LYS A 8 14.22 19.94 -21.94
CA LYS A 8 14.96 20.99 -22.65
C LYS A 8 15.27 22.19 -21.76
N VAL A 9 14.32 22.58 -20.90
CA VAL A 9 14.52 23.63 -19.89
C VAL A 9 15.57 23.21 -18.85
N MET A 10 15.54 21.96 -18.36
CA MET A 10 16.55 21.45 -17.44
C MET A 10 17.95 21.43 -18.07
N TRP A 11 18.07 21.04 -19.35
CA TRP A 11 19.36 20.97 -20.04
C TRP A 11 20.02 22.36 -20.21
N ARG A 12 19.22 23.40 -20.47
CA ARG A 12 19.71 24.78 -20.65
C ARG A 12 20.30 25.37 -19.36
N ARG A 13 19.92 24.85 -18.19
CA ARG A 13 20.41 25.29 -16.86
C ARG A 13 20.98 24.15 -16.03
N ARG A 14 21.77 23.28 -16.68
CA ARG A 14 22.47 22.15 -16.04
C ARG A 14 23.21 22.50 -14.73
N TRP A 15 23.70 23.72 -14.59
CA TRP A 15 24.41 24.19 -13.38
C TRP A 15 23.55 24.26 -12.11
N VAL A 16 22.22 24.37 -12.22
CA VAL A 16 21.30 24.35 -11.06
C VAL A 16 20.65 22.99 -10.89
N ALA A 17 20.27 22.35 -12.00
CA ALA A 17 19.62 21.05 -11.98
C ALA A 17 20.53 19.93 -11.45
N VAL A 18 21.80 19.91 -11.86
CA VAL A 18 22.77 18.87 -11.46
C VAL A 18 23.05 18.86 -9.95
N PRO A 19 23.40 19.98 -9.28
CA PRO A 19 23.66 19.95 -7.84
C PRO A 19 22.42 19.58 -7.02
N LEU A 20 21.23 19.98 -7.48
CA LEU A 20 19.98 19.66 -6.79
C LEU A 20 19.61 18.17 -6.93
N LEU A 21 19.81 17.60 -8.12
CA LEU A 21 19.67 16.16 -8.34
C LEU A 21 20.70 15.37 -7.52
N LEU A 22 21.95 15.86 -7.47
CA LEU A 22 23.00 15.26 -6.66
C LEU A 22 22.65 15.30 -5.17
N LEU A 23 22.10 16.41 -4.66
CA LEU A 23 21.60 16.52 -3.29
C LEU A 23 20.50 15.49 -3.02
N SER A 24 19.56 15.30 -3.95
CA SER A 24 18.50 14.29 -3.83
C SER A 24 19.07 12.86 -3.77
N VAL A 25 20.09 12.56 -4.58
CA VAL A 25 20.76 11.25 -4.55
C VAL A 25 21.48 11.04 -3.23
N VAL A 26 22.20 12.05 -2.73
CA VAL A 26 22.88 12.00 -1.43
C VAL A 26 21.87 11.79 -0.30
N ALA A 27 20.74 12.50 -0.31
CA ALA A 27 19.68 12.32 0.68
C ALA A 27 19.08 10.91 0.63
N ALA A 28 18.86 10.34 -0.56
CA ALA A 28 18.36 8.98 -0.73
C ALA A 28 19.36 7.93 -0.22
N VAL A 29 20.65 8.08 -0.53
CA VAL A 29 21.71 7.20 -0.03
C VAL A 29 21.82 7.31 1.49
N PHE A 30 21.78 8.52 2.04
CA PHE A 30 21.83 8.75 3.48
C PHE A 30 20.64 8.08 4.20
N ALA A 31 19.43 8.21 3.66
CA ALA A 31 18.26 7.52 4.19
C ALA A 31 18.44 6.00 4.16
N LEU A 32 18.97 5.44 3.06
CA LEU A 32 19.20 4.01 2.91
C LEU A 32 20.23 3.46 3.91
N LEU A 33 21.24 4.26 4.27
CA LEU A 33 22.25 3.90 5.26
C LEU A 33 21.75 4.07 6.71
N THR A 34 20.75 4.91 6.93
CA THR A 34 20.23 5.24 8.27
C THR A 34 19.08 4.33 8.71
N VAL A 35 18.28 3.80 7.76
CA VAL A 35 17.18 2.89 8.09
C VAL A 35 17.74 1.50 8.44
N PRO A 36 17.58 1.03 9.70
CA PRO A 36 18.06 -0.30 10.07
C PRO A 36 17.31 -1.38 9.27
N PRO A 37 17.99 -2.50 8.93
CA PRO A 37 17.32 -3.61 8.26
C PRO A 37 16.31 -4.28 9.20
N ASP A 38 15.21 -4.76 8.63
CA ASP A 38 14.28 -5.62 9.35
C ASP A 38 14.74 -7.07 9.22
N TYR A 39 14.67 -7.80 10.33
CA TYR A 39 14.93 -9.23 10.41
C TYR A 39 13.58 -9.93 10.46
N THR A 40 13.44 -11.02 9.71
CA THR A 40 12.22 -11.82 9.69
C THR A 40 12.56 -13.28 9.90
N ALA A 41 11.84 -13.94 10.79
CA ALA A 41 11.88 -15.39 10.95
C ALA A 41 10.48 -15.96 10.78
N THR A 42 10.44 -17.19 10.28
CA THR A 42 9.20 -17.92 10.05
C THR A 42 9.27 -19.23 10.83
N GLY A 43 8.38 -19.41 11.80
CA GLY A 43 8.17 -20.68 12.48
C GLY A 43 6.97 -21.42 11.92
N LYS A 44 7.01 -22.76 11.94
CA LYS A 44 5.91 -23.61 11.49
C LYS A 44 5.57 -24.65 12.55
N ILE A 45 4.28 -24.74 12.86
CA ILE A 45 3.72 -25.70 13.81
C ILE A 45 2.76 -26.60 13.06
N ALA A 46 2.99 -27.91 13.09
CA ALA A 46 2.00 -28.89 12.67
C ALA A 46 0.97 -29.09 13.77
N VAL A 47 -0.29 -29.11 13.38
CA VAL A 47 -1.38 -29.51 14.26
C VAL A 47 -1.73 -30.96 13.95
N LEU A 48 -1.46 -31.83 14.91
CA LEU A 48 -1.59 -33.27 14.79
C LEU A 48 -2.93 -33.73 15.39
N PRO A 49 -3.68 -34.61 14.69
CA PRO A 49 -4.89 -35.19 15.23
C PRO A 49 -4.61 -36.04 16.49
N PRO A 50 -5.64 -36.31 17.31
CA PRO A 50 -5.49 -37.17 18.48
C PRO A 50 -5.06 -38.58 18.08
N SER A 51 -4.26 -39.22 18.93
CA SER A 51 -3.76 -40.59 18.69
C SER A 51 -4.77 -41.68 19.11
N GLN A 52 -5.79 -41.30 19.87
CA GLN A 52 -6.90 -42.17 20.29
C GLN A 52 -8.23 -41.55 19.87
N ALA A 53 -9.14 -42.38 19.37
CA ALA A 53 -10.49 -41.93 19.04
C ALA A 53 -11.22 -41.51 20.31
N THR A 54 -11.76 -40.29 20.31
CA THR A 54 -12.56 -39.79 21.43
C THR A 54 -13.82 -40.64 21.59
N GLY A 55 -14.07 -41.16 22.79
CA GLY A 55 -15.30 -41.92 23.06
C GLY A 55 -15.12 -43.41 23.31
N GLY A 56 -13.94 -43.87 23.76
CA GLY A 56 -13.74 -45.21 24.32
C GLY A 56 -14.47 -45.44 25.66
N ALA A 57 -15.66 -44.88 25.85
CA ALA A 57 -16.49 -45.09 27.02
C ALA A 57 -17.05 -46.51 26.99
N LYS A 58 -16.84 -47.24 28.10
CA LYS A 58 -17.55 -48.50 28.34
C LYS A 58 -19.07 -48.21 28.36
N PRO A 59 -19.93 -49.17 27.98
CA PRO A 59 -21.37 -48.96 28.04
C PRO A 59 -21.80 -48.47 29.44
N GLY A 60 -22.32 -47.23 29.53
CA GLY A 60 -22.75 -46.60 30.77
C GLY A 60 -21.87 -45.45 31.31
N GLU A 61 -20.72 -45.15 30.70
CA GLU A 61 -19.88 -44.01 31.07
C GLU A 61 -20.12 -42.81 30.14
N THR A 62 -20.27 -41.61 30.68
CA THR A 62 -20.39 -40.38 29.86
C THR A 62 -19.04 -40.07 29.20
N ALA A 63 -18.94 -40.27 27.89
CA ALA A 63 -17.78 -39.87 27.10
C ALA A 63 -17.69 -38.34 27.02
N ILE A 64 -16.56 -37.78 27.44
CA ILE A 64 -16.23 -36.37 27.15
C ILE A 64 -15.75 -36.33 25.70
N ILE A 65 -16.51 -35.67 24.83
CA ILE A 65 -16.17 -35.50 23.40
C ILE A 65 -15.37 -34.21 23.25
N ASN A 66 -14.28 -34.25 22.48
CA ASN A 66 -13.50 -33.07 22.14
C ASN A 66 -14.36 -32.16 21.26
N PRO A 67 -14.71 -30.93 21.69
CA PRO A 67 -15.55 -30.04 20.91
C PRO A 67 -14.82 -29.41 19.73
N TYR A 68 -13.49 -29.53 19.65
CA TYR A 68 -12.67 -28.92 18.62
C TYR A 68 -12.22 -29.93 17.57
N SER A 69 -12.24 -29.51 16.30
CA SER A 69 -11.47 -30.14 15.22
C SER A 69 -10.07 -29.53 15.13
N VAL A 70 -9.14 -30.26 14.48
CA VAL A 70 -7.76 -29.83 14.22
C VAL A 70 -7.72 -28.43 13.59
N ASP A 71 -8.56 -28.18 12.59
CA ASP A 71 -8.61 -26.87 11.91
C ASP A 71 -9.19 -25.77 12.81
N THR A 72 -10.29 -26.07 13.53
CA THR A 72 -10.97 -25.05 14.34
C THR A 72 -10.12 -24.57 15.52
N ILE A 73 -9.38 -25.45 16.19
CA ILE A 73 -8.50 -25.04 17.30
C ILE A 73 -7.31 -24.24 16.78
N ALA A 74 -6.76 -24.62 15.61
CA ALA A 74 -5.67 -23.88 14.98
C ALA A 74 -6.11 -22.49 14.54
N GLU A 75 -7.27 -22.38 13.90
CA GLU A 75 -7.84 -21.10 13.45
C GLU A 75 -8.20 -20.20 14.63
N LEU A 76 -8.83 -20.76 15.68
CA LEU A 76 -9.13 -20.04 16.92
C LEU A 76 -7.85 -19.46 17.54
N GLU A 77 -6.79 -20.26 17.63
CA GLU A 77 -5.52 -19.82 18.20
C GLU A 77 -4.82 -18.79 17.32
N GLY A 78 -4.83 -18.98 16.00
CA GLY A 78 -4.32 -17.99 15.04
C GLY A 78 -5.04 -16.64 15.17
N LEU A 79 -6.37 -16.66 15.32
CA LEU A 79 -7.16 -15.45 15.58
C LEU A 79 -6.81 -14.83 16.93
N ASN A 80 -6.68 -15.63 17.99
CA ASN A 80 -6.36 -15.16 19.34
C ASN A 80 -4.99 -14.46 19.40
N LEU A 81 -3.96 -15.08 18.83
CA LEU A 81 -2.61 -14.53 18.80
C LEU A 81 -2.51 -13.24 17.97
N ASN A 82 -3.30 -13.10 16.92
CA ASN A 82 -3.29 -11.89 16.10
C ASN A 82 -4.03 -10.69 16.73
N ARG A 83 -4.66 -10.86 17.90
CA ARG A 83 -5.41 -9.77 18.54
C ARG A 83 -4.49 -8.64 19.02
N ALA A 84 -5.03 -7.42 19.01
CA ALA A 84 -4.31 -6.21 19.37
C ALA A 84 -3.92 -6.12 20.86
N ASP A 85 -4.62 -6.80 21.76
CA ASP A 85 -4.26 -6.92 23.17
C ASP A 85 -3.03 -7.80 23.39
N ILE A 86 -2.96 -8.97 22.72
CA ILE A 86 -1.79 -9.83 22.78
C ILE A 86 -0.56 -9.11 22.19
N LYS A 87 -0.72 -8.43 21.05
CA LYS A 87 0.36 -7.60 20.47
C LYS A 87 0.87 -6.53 21.43
N ARG A 88 -0.04 -5.84 22.14
CA ARG A 88 0.34 -4.85 23.16
C ARG A 88 1.05 -5.48 24.34
N GLN A 89 0.62 -6.67 24.77
CA GLN A 89 1.30 -7.42 25.83
C GLN A 89 2.72 -7.81 25.42
N MET A 90 2.91 -8.33 24.19
CA MET A 90 4.24 -8.65 23.67
C MET A 90 5.17 -7.44 23.69
N ILE A 91 4.69 -6.28 23.25
CA ILE A 91 5.46 -5.03 23.30
C ILE A 91 5.81 -4.65 24.74
N ALA A 92 4.87 -4.80 25.68
CA ALA A 92 5.11 -4.53 27.10
C ALA A 92 6.14 -5.49 27.72
N GLU A 93 6.24 -6.73 27.23
CA GLU A 93 7.26 -7.72 27.58
C GLU A 93 8.63 -7.45 26.91
N GLY A 94 8.74 -6.40 26.07
CA GLY A 94 9.95 -6.05 25.34
C GLY A 94 10.19 -6.88 24.08
N LEU A 95 9.14 -7.56 23.59
CA LEU A 95 9.14 -8.37 22.37
C LEU A 95 8.58 -7.58 21.18
N SER A 96 8.65 -8.14 19.97
CA SER A 96 8.08 -7.51 18.79
C SER A 96 6.56 -7.65 18.74
N GLY A 97 5.84 -6.56 18.44
CA GLY A 97 4.41 -6.59 18.11
C GLY A 97 4.13 -6.82 16.61
N ASP A 98 5.17 -6.80 15.79
CA ASP A 98 5.10 -6.98 14.35
C ASP A 98 5.24 -8.46 14.00
N TYR A 99 4.17 -9.22 14.26
CA TYR A 99 4.04 -10.61 13.86
C TYR A 99 2.67 -10.89 13.26
N GLU A 100 2.61 -11.98 12.50
CA GLU A 100 1.40 -12.50 11.88
C GLU A 100 1.37 -14.03 12.01
N VAL A 101 0.25 -14.56 12.46
CA VAL A 101 -0.02 -16.00 12.52
C VAL A 101 -1.05 -16.34 11.45
N THR A 102 -0.72 -17.26 10.56
CA THR A 102 -1.63 -17.74 9.51
C THR A 102 -1.80 -19.25 9.62
N VAL A 103 -2.99 -19.75 9.31
CA VAL A 103 -3.28 -21.18 9.34
C VAL A 103 -3.52 -21.65 7.91
N LYS A 104 -2.83 -22.72 7.53
CA LYS A 104 -2.89 -23.30 6.18
C LYS A 104 -3.18 -24.79 6.29
N ALA A 105 -4.24 -25.23 5.65
CA ALA A 105 -4.63 -26.64 5.60
C ALA A 105 -4.31 -27.22 4.21
N PHE A 106 -3.24 -28.00 4.11
CA PHE A 106 -2.84 -28.70 2.87
C PHE A 106 -2.66 -30.20 3.15
N GLY A 107 -3.74 -30.88 3.53
CA GLY A 107 -3.72 -32.29 3.97
C GLY A 107 -3.27 -32.47 5.43
N LEU A 108 -2.35 -31.63 5.90
CA LEU A 108 -2.06 -31.39 7.31
C LEU A 108 -2.28 -29.90 7.63
N THR A 109 -2.86 -29.62 8.79
CA THR A 109 -3.07 -28.26 9.28
C THR A 109 -1.75 -27.75 9.85
N VAL A 110 -1.24 -26.66 9.26
CA VAL A 110 0.02 -26.03 9.66
C VAL A 110 -0.25 -24.58 10.02
N MET A 111 0.20 -24.17 11.20
CA MET A 111 0.24 -22.78 11.61
C MET A 111 1.60 -22.21 11.26
N GLU A 112 1.60 -21.14 10.47
CA GLU A 112 2.80 -20.40 10.08
C GLU A 112 2.84 -19.09 10.87
N VAL A 113 3.92 -18.87 11.59
CA VAL A 113 4.16 -17.69 12.43
C VAL A 113 5.29 -16.90 11.80
N ILE A 114 4.99 -15.70 11.31
CA ILE A 114 5.98 -14.79 10.72
C ILE A 114 6.20 -13.66 11.70
N VAL A 115 7.45 -13.45 12.11
CA VAL A 115 7.84 -12.40 13.05
C VAL A 115 8.84 -11.48 12.38
N SER A 116 8.61 -10.17 12.47
CA SER A 116 9.54 -9.14 12.01
C SER A 116 10.01 -8.28 13.18
N ALA A 117 11.31 -7.99 13.26
CA ALA A 117 11.87 -7.06 14.25
C ALA A 117 13.18 -6.42 13.79
N LYS A 118 13.62 -5.37 14.48
CA LYS A 118 14.89 -4.66 14.17
C LYS A 118 16.15 -5.36 14.68
N SER A 119 15.99 -6.42 15.45
CA SER A 119 17.09 -7.19 16.03
C SER A 119 16.84 -8.68 15.87
N GLN A 120 17.87 -9.42 15.45
CA GLN A 120 17.86 -10.87 15.34
C GLN A 120 17.43 -11.54 16.65
N GLU A 121 17.95 -11.07 17.78
CA GLU A 121 17.62 -11.60 19.12
C GLU A 121 16.15 -11.35 19.50
N MET A 122 15.59 -10.22 19.08
CA MET A 122 14.18 -9.91 19.35
C MET A 122 13.26 -10.81 18.53
N VAL A 123 13.63 -11.10 17.27
CA VAL A 123 12.88 -12.03 16.42
C VAL A 123 12.83 -13.41 17.04
N THR A 124 13.98 -13.97 17.43
CA THR A 124 14.04 -15.33 18.01
C THR A 124 13.26 -15.41 19.32
N LYS A 125 13.47 -14.47 20.26
CA LYS A 125 12.73 -14.44 21.52
C LYS A 125 11.22 -14.32 21.33
N THR A 126 10.79 -13.49 20.39
CA THR A 126 9.35 -13.31 20.10
C THR A 126 8.78 -14.57 19.48
N LEU A 127 9.51 -15.22 18.56
CA LEU A 127 9.09 -16.46 17.93
C LEU A 127 8.98 -17.58 18.97
N ASP A 128 10.01 -17.80 19.79
CA ASP A 128 10.01 -18.79 20.87
C ASP A 128 8.85 -18.55 21.83
N ARG A 129 8.58 -17.28 22.18
CA ARG A 129 7.43 -16.92 23.01
C ARG A 129 6.12 -17.31 22.35
N LEU A 130 5.92 -17.00 21.07
CA LEU A 130 4.70 -17.38 20.34
C LEU A 130 4.54 -18.90 20.25
N LEU A 131 5.60 -19.66 19.95
CA LEU A 131 5.57 -21.12 19.90
C LEU A 131 5.19 -21.71 21.27
N SER A 132 5.75 -21.18 22.36
CA SER A 132 5.40 -21.60 23.72
C SER A 132 3.96 -21.25 24.11
N MET A 133 3.45 -20.10 23.65
CA MET A 133 2.05 -19.71 23.86
C MET A 133 1.10 -20.67 23.14
N VAL A 134 1.35 -20.99 21.87
CA VAL A 134 0.52 -21.93 21.10
C VAL A 134 0.44 -23.27 21.82
N THR A 135 1.59 -23.85 22.19
CA THR A 135 1.62 -25.16 22.86
C THR A 135 0.92 -25.15 24.22
N THR A 136 1.07 -24.06 24.99
CA THR A 136 0.39 -23.87 26.28
C THR A 136 -1.12 -23.71 26.11
N ASP A 137 -1.56 -22.92 25.13
CA ASP A 137 -2.97 -22.62 24.89
C ASP A 137 -3.71 -23.85 24.35
N PHE A 138 -3.07 -24.64 23.47
CA PHE A 138 -3.59 -25.94 23.03
C PHE A 138 -3.81 -26.91 24.19
N ALA A 139 -2.87 -26.96 25.15
CA ALA A 139 -3.03 -27.77 26.35
C ALA A 139 -4.16 -27.22 27.25
N ARG A 140 -4.27 -25.90 27.37
CA ARG A 140 -5.32 -25.24 28.16
C ARG A 140 -6.72 -25.51 27.62
N TYR A 141 -6.94 -25.41 26.31
CA TYR A 141 -8.24 -25.68 25.69
C TYR A 141 -8.70 -27.13 25.87
N GLN A 142 -7.77 -28.04 26.11
CA GLN A 142 -8.00 -29.49 26.13
C GLN A 142 -7.69 -30.12 27.49
N ALA A 143 -7.56 -29.32 28.55
CA ALA A 143 -7.16 -29.77 29.88
C ALA A 143 -8.12 -30.80 30.51
N THR A 144 -9.38 -30.87 30.02
CA THR A 144 -10.40 -31.81 30.50
C THR A 144 -10.38 -33.16 29.76
N LEU A 145 -9.60 -33.29 28.68
CA LEU A 145 -9.52 -34.51 27.87
C LEU A 145 -8.54 -35.52 28.46
N LYS A 146 -8.77 -36.82 28.19
CA LYS A 146 -7.83 -37.87 28.60
C LYS A 146 -6.56 -37.81 27.74
N PRO A 147 -5.40 -38.26 28.26
CA PRO A 147 -4.18 -38.37 27.47
C PRO A 147 -4.41 -39.21 26.20
N GLY A 148 -4.05 -38.65 25.04
CA GLY A 148 -4.24 -39.29 23.71
C GLY A 148 -5.50 -38.86 22.95
N GLU A 149 -6.50 -38.28 23.63
CA GLU A 149 -7.70 -37.71 22.98
C GLU A 149 -7.53 -36.23 22.59
N ALA A 150 -6.41 -35.62 23.01
CA ALA A 150 -6.08 -34.23 22.71
C ALA A 150 -5.35 -34.09 21.36
N ILE A 151 -5.74 -33.06 20.60
CA ILE A 151 -5.03 -32.52 19.45
C ILE A 151 -3.72 -31.91 19.93
N ARG A 152 -2.61 -32.22 19.25
CA ARG A 152 -1.28 -31.76 19.65
C ARG A 152 -0.74 -30.72 18.67
N ALA A 153 -0.07 -29.70 19.18
CA ALA A 153 0.75 -28.80 18.39
C ALA A 153 2.20 -29.28 18.47
N ASP A 154 2.82 -29.56 17.32
CA ASP A 154 4.21 -29.99 17.22
C ASP A 154 5.00 -28.99 16.37
N VAL A 155 6.13 -28.54 16.89
CA VAL A 155 6.96 -27.52 16.21
C VAL A 155 7.79 -28.24 15.15
N ILE A 156 7.46 -28.02 13.87
CA ILE A 156 8.22 -28.59 12.74
C ILE A 156 9.47 -27.75 12.50
N ASP A 157 9.32 -26.43 12.60
CA ASP A 157 10.36 -25.46 12.30
C ASP A 157 10.31 -24.35 13.34
N SER A 158 11.38 -24.23 14.13
CA SER A 158 11.56 -23.19 15.13
C SER A 158 12.00 -21.85 14.51
N GLY A 159 12.20 -21.78 13.19
CA GLY A 159 12.60 -20.56 12.49
C GLY A 159 14.06 -20.20 12.71
N GLU A 160 14.95 -21.20 12.76
CA GLU A 160 16.41 -21.00 12.85
C GLU A 160 16.97 -20.21 11.66
N GLU A 161 16.30 -20.29 10.50
CA GLU A 161 16.65 -19.52 9.32
C GLU A 161 16.08 -18.09 9.40
N ILE A 162 16.92 -17.17 9.87
CA ILE A 162 16.58 -15.75 9.95
C ILE A 162 16.93 -15.06 8.64
N THR A 163 15.91 -14.54 7.98
CA THR A 163 16.06 -13.81 6.72
C THR A 163 16.14 -12.32 6.98
N VAL A 164 17.11 -11.64 6.34
CA VAL A 164 17.22 -10.18 6.39
C VAL A 164 16.34 -9.60 5.30
N VAL A 165 15.22 -9.01 5.69
CA VAL A 165 14.21 -8.50 4.76
C VAL A 165 14.33 -6.98 4.67
N ARG A 166 14.94 -6.49 3.57
CA ARG A 166 15.01 -5.04 3.27
C ARG A 166 13.80 -4.53 2.47
N THR A 167 12.62 -5.11 2.68
CA THR A 167 11.45 -4.88 1.80
C THR A 167 10.81 -3.51 2.03
N VAL A 168 10.83 -2.98 3.26
CA VAL A 168 10.32 -1.63 3.58
C VAL A 168 11.13 -0.55 2.87
N GLY A 169 12.39 -0.85 2.51
CA GLY A 169 13.25 0.05 1.75
C GLY A 169 12.66 0.47 0.39
N LYS A 170 11.93 -0.40 -0.32
CA LYS A 170 11.53 -0.11 -1.71
C LYS A 170 10.43 0.94 -1.82
N ARG A 171 9.35 0.84 -1.04
CA ARG A 171 8.24 1.80 -1.07
C ARG A 171 8.67 3.16 -0.54
N THR A 172 9.40 3.16 0.57
CA THR A 172 9.96 4.38 1.16
C THR A 172 10.96 5.06 0.22
N LEU A 173 11.81 4.28 -0.47
CA LEU A 173 12.75 4.82 -1.46
C LEU A 173 12.01 5.44 -2.65
N ILE A 174 10.92 4.83 -3.15
CA ILE A 174 10.09 5.43 -4.20
C ILE A 174 9.53 6.78 -3.74
N VAL A 175 9.02 6.86 -2.50
CA VAL A 175 8.49 8.12 -1.95
C VAL A 175 9.59 9.18 -1.81
N ILE A 176 10.76 8.82 -1.26
CA ILE A 176 11.90 9.73 -1.10
C ILE A 176 12.37 10.25 -2.47
N VAL A 177 12.51 9.36 -3.46
CA VAL A 177 12.91 9.75 -4.82
C VAL A 177 11.83 10.62 -5.48
N GLY A 178 10.55 10.25 -5.36
CA GLY A 178 9.44 11.00 -5.93
C GLY A 178 9.31 12.40 -5.34
N VAL A 179 9.39 12.53 -4.02
CA VAL A 179 9.36 13.81 -3.31
C VAL A 179 10.61 14.62 -3.62
N GLY A 180 11.80 14.00 -3.62
CA GLY A 180 13.05 14.64 -3.98
C GLY A 180 13.02 15.24 -5.38
N LEU A 181 12.43 14.52 -6.34
CA LEU A 181 12.26 15.00 -7.72
C LEU A 181 11.24 16.14 -7.82
N LEU A 182 10.12 16.07 -7.09
CA LEU A 182 9.14 17.15 -7.01
C LEU A 182 9.74 18.44 -6.42
N VAL A 183 10.47 18.33 -5.32
CA VAL A 183 11.18 19.44 -4.70
C VAL A 183 12.23 20.01 -5.66
N THR A 184 12.92 19.13 -6.40
CA THR A 184 13.90 19.53 -7.41
C THR A 184 13.26 20.41 -8.50
N VAL A 185 12.11 19.99 -9.02
CA VAL A 185 11.35 20.75 -10.04
C VAL A 185 10.83 22.08 -9.46
N ALA A 186 10.25 22.06 -8.27
CA ALA A 186 9.69 23.25 -7.63
C ALA A 186 10.75 24.34 -7.39
N ILE A 187 11.92 23.96 -6.86
CA ILE A 187 13.03 24.89 -6.63
C ILE A 187 13.57 25.43 -7.96
N SER A 188 13.69 24.57 -8.99
CA SER A 188 14.15 25.01 -10.31
C SER A 188 13.24 26.10 -10.91
N LEU A 189 11.91 25.90 -10.83
CA LEU A 189 10.92 26.88 -11.29
C LEU A 189 10.94 28.17 -10.45
N TRP A 190 11.10 28.04 -9.13
CA TRP A 190 11.17 29.20 -8.23
C TRP A 190 12.40 30.07 -8.50
N VAL A 191 13.56 29.46 -8.70
CA VAL A 191 14.80 30.16 -9.08
C VAL A 191 14.65 30.82 -10.45
N ASP A 192 13.99 30.18 -11.41
CA ASP A 192 13.77 30.76 -12.74
C ASP A 192 12.85 31.99 -12.69
N ALA A 193 11.77 31.92 -11.90
CA ALA A 193 10.91 33.06 -11.64
C ALA A 193 11.67 34.23 -10.98
N LEU A 194 12.56 33.93 -10.03
CA LEU A 194 13.33 34.94 -9.32
C LEU A 194 14.36 35.63 -10.22
N VAL A 195 15.06 34.88 -11.08
CA VAL A 195 16.03 35.43 -12.04
C VAL A 195 15.33 36.22 -13.15
N ARG A 196 14.19 35.72 -13.67
CA ARG A 196 13.39 36.45 -14.67
C ARG A 196 12.91 37.79 -14.12
N ARG A 197 12.50 37.83 -12.84
CA ARG A 197 12.12 39.07 -12.16
C ARG A 197 13.28 40.05 -11.99
N ARG A 198 14.53 39.58 -11.85
CA ARG A 198 15.73 40.43 -11.83
C ARG A 198 16.11 40.97 -13.20
N ASN A 199 16.04 40.16 -14.25
CA ASN A 199 16.44 40.59 -15.60
C ASN A 199 15.43 41.56 -16.23
N LEU A 200 14.15 41.50 -15.85
CA LEU A 200 13.14 42.49 -16.25
C LEU A 200 13.34 43.88 -15.60
N ARG A 201 14.29 44.02 -14.66
CA ARG A 201 14.65 45.30 -14.04
C ARG A 201 15.89 45.94 -14.64
N MET A 202 16.48 45.39 -15.71
CA MET A 202 17.38 46.17 -16.55
C MET A 202 16.50 46.96 -17.52
N PRO A 203 16.35 48.28 -17.33
CA PRO A 203 15.74 49.10 -18.35
C PRO A 203 16.61 48.97 -19.59
N ASP A 204 16.00 48.74 -20.74
CA ASP A 204 16.64 49.05 -22.01
C ASP A 204 17.15 50.50 -21.88
N LEU A 205 18.46 50.66 -21.69
CA LEU A 205 19.08 51.97 -21.87
C LEU A 205 18.74 52.34 -23.31
N PRO A 206 17.94 53.39 -23.54
CA PRO A 206 17.47 53.72 -24.88
C PRO A 206 18.69 53.81 -25.77
N GLU A 207 18.70 52.88 -26.72
CA GLU A 207 19.62 52.81 -27.83
C GLU A 207 19.88 54.24 -28.29
N ALA A 208 21.11 54.70 -28.01
CA ALA A 208 21.55 56.03 -28.31
C ALA A 208 21.22 56.28 -29.78
N ARG A 209 20.22 57.17 -29.99
CA ARG A 209 19.83 57.77 -31.26
C ARG A 209 20.88 57.52 -32.33
N ALA A 210 20.54 56.67 -33.30
CA ALA A 210 21.10 56.80 -34.63
C ALA A 210 20.85 58.25 -35.07
N VAL A 211 21.91 59.06 -34.99
CA VAL A 211 21.93 60.43 -35.48
C VAL A 211 21.75 60.34 -36.99
N VAL A 212 20.54 60.59 -37.45
CA VAL A 212 20.25 60.84 -38.85
C VAL A 212 20.85 62.21 -39.18
N PRO A 213 21.84 62.31 -40.10
CA PRO A 213 22.34 63.61 -40.52
C PRO A 213 21.28 64.32 -41.37
N VAL A 214 20.90 65.51 -40.91
CA VAL A 214 20.00 66.43 -41.59
C VAL A 214 20.73 67.02 -42.81
N SER A 215 20.21 66.82 -44.02
CA SER A 215 20.56 67.61 -45.21
C SER A 215 19.39 68.53 -45.58
N PRO A 216 19.61 69.85 -45.76
CA PRO A 216 18.58 70.77 -46.22
C PRO A 216 18.71 71.05 -47.73
N ALA A 217 17.65 70.79 -48.49
CA ALA A 217 17.37 71.44 -49.79
C ALA A 217 15.90 71.15 -50.17
N VAL A 218 14.99 72.11 -50.01
CA VAL A 218 14.43 72.96 -51.09
C VAL A 218 13.74 72.15 -52.19
N GLY A 219 12.41 72.24 -52.26
CA GLY A 219 11.61 71.73 -53.37
C GLY A 219 10.11 71.95 -53.15
N LEU A 220 9.58 72.98 -53.82
CA LEU A 220 8.20 73.44 -53.81
C LEU A 220 7.19 72.41 -54.39
N ALA A 221 5.97 72.49 -53.85
CA ALA A 221 4.67 72.31 -54.50
C ALA A 221 4.33 70.97 -55.18
N SER A 222 3.32 70.29 -54.65
CA SER A 222 2.06 70.09 -55.41
C SER A 222 0.92 69.62 -54.49
N ALA A 223 -0.26 70.18 -54.75
CA ALA A 223 -1.51 69.94 -54.04
C ALA A 223 -2.28 68.72 -54.61
N GLY A 224 -3.01 68.00 -53.76
CA GLY A 224 -4.00 66.99 -54.18
C GLY A 224 -4.66 66.27 -52.99
N PRO A 225 -5.93 65.84 -53.07
CA PRO A 225 -6.96 66.09 -52.03
C PRO A 225 -7.26 64.87 -51.09
N PRO A 226 -8.19 65.00 -50.12
CA PRO A 226 -8.16 64.27 -48.85
C PRO A 226 -8.84 62.89 -48.92
N VAL A 227 -8.30 61.91 -48.19
CA VAL A 227 -8.98 60.62 -47.96
C VAL A 227 -9.55 60.58 -46.55
N VAL A 228 -10.88 60.63 -46.58
CA VAL A 228 -11.94 60.34 -45.61
C VAL A 228 -11.54 59.38 -44.46
N TYR A 229 -11.78 59.84 -43.23
CA TYR A 229 -11.93 59.02 -42.03
C TYR A 229 -13.26 58.25 -42.08
N SER A 230 -13.21 56.93 -41.87
CA SER A 230 -14.39 56.11 -41.56
C SER A 230 -14.30 55.65 -40.10
N PRO A 231 -15.23 56.05 -39.21
CA PRO A 231 -15.31 55.57 -37.84
C PRO A 231 -16.18 54.31 -37.79
N ASN A 232 -15.58 53.16 -37.47
CA ASN A 232 -16.36 51.95 -37.24
C ASN A 232 -16.81 51.88 -35.77
N ALA A 233 -17.98 52.48 -35.52
CA ALA A 233 -18.80 52.27 -34.33
C ALA A 233 -19.93 51.31 -34.70
N ALA A 234 -19.79 50.03 -34.36
CA ALA A 234 -20.90 49.09 -34.26
C ALA A 234 -20.41 47.84 -33.52
N ASN A 235 -20.86 47.68 -32.28
CA ASN A 235 -21.33 46.43 -31.67
C ASN A 235 -21.36 46.62 -30.14
N ALA A 236 -22.31 47.44 -29.71
CA ALA A 236 -22.84 47.44 -28.36
C ALA A 236 -24.30 46.97 -28.44
N ALA A 237 -24.71 46.23 -27.42
CA ALA A 237 -26.06 45.79 -27.06
C ALA A 237 -26.62 44.56 -27.78
N THR A 238 -26.62 43.43 -27.06
CA THR A 238 -27.87 42.87 -26.54
C THR A 238 -27.67 42.38 -25.11
N VAL A 239 -28.24 43.15 -24.18
CA VAL A 239 -28.62 42.70 -22.84
C VAL A 239 -29.88 41.86 -23.00
N SER A 240 -29.86 40.62 -22.51
CA SER A 240 -31.07 39.87 -22.18
C SER A 240 -31.11 39.65 -20.68
N LEU A 241 -32.05 40.35 -20.05
CA LEU A 241 -32.55 40.14 -18.69
C LEU A 241 -33.88 39.40 -18.85
N ALA A 242 -33.93 38.14 -18.39
CA ALA A 242 -35.12 37.38 -18.00
C ALA A 242 -34.56 36.18 -17.21
N ASP A 243 -34.64 36.16 -15.88
CA ASP A 243 -35.82 35.85 -15.07
C ASP A 243 -36.15 34.35 -15.09
N GLU A 244 -35.80 33.69 -13.98
CA GLU A 244 -36.34 32.45 -13.37
C GLU A 244 -35.22 31.98 -12.40
N GLY A 245 -35.30 32.30 -11.11
CA GLY A 245 -36.17 31.58 -10.19
C GLY A 245 -35.39 30.40 -9.62
N ARG A 246 -35.05 30.44 -8.33
CA ARG A 246 -35.63 29.52 -7.34
C ARG A 246 -34.84 28.19 -7.24
N ASP A 247 -34.45 27.61 -6.13
CA ASP A 247 -34.52 27.79 -4.69
C ASP A 247 -33.39 26.88 -4.13
N ASP A 248 -32.93 27.16 -2.92
CA ASP A 248 -32.40 26.20 -1.93
C ASP A 248 -30.98 25.60 -2.06
N ASN A 249 -30.07 26.26 -1.35
CA ASN A 249 -29.19 25.58 -0.42
C ASN A 249 -30.04 24.93 0.69
N ASP A 250 -30.03 23.62 0.85
CA ASP A 250 -30.09 23.06 2.19
C ASP A 250 -29.29 21.76 2.34
N SER A 251 -28.45 21.82 3.35
CA SER A 251 -27.67 20.77 3.97
C SER A 251 -28.57 19.70 4.58
N THR A 252 -28.41 18.45 4.18
CA THR A 252 -28.80 17.33 5.06
C THR A 252 -27.79 16.20 4.96
N ILE A 253 -26.97 16.13 6.01
CA ILE A 253 -26.21 14.95 6.40
C ILE A 253 -27.24 13.87 6.72
N VAL A 254 -27.26 12.80 5.91
CA VAL A 254 -27.99 11.57 6.25
C VAL A 254 -26.96 10.44 6.31
N LEU A 255 -26.64 10.03 7.54
CA LEU A 255 -25.97 8.78 7.86
C LEU A 255 -26.95 7.63 7.60
N PRO A 256 -26.59 6.58 6.84
CA PRO A 256 -27.24 5.29 6.99
C PRO A 256 -26.56 4.51 8.11
N LEU A 257 -27.17 4.57 9.29
CA LEU A 257 -27.03 3.53 10.31
C LEU A 257 -28.12 2.47 10.08
N ALA A 258 -27.74 1.21 10.24
CA ALA A 258 -28.56 -0.01 10.30
C ALA A 258 -28.87 -0.73 8.97
N GLY A 259 -28.64 -2.04 8.99
CA GLY A 259 -29.46 -2.96 8.20
C GLY A 259 -28.72 -4.08 7.49
N VAL A 260 -28.42 -5.13 8.24
CA VAL A 260 -28.20 -6.51 7.77
C VAL A 260 -29.11 -6.90 6.59
N ALA A 261 -28.52 -7.39 5.50
CA ALA A 261 -29.15 -8.38 4.61
C ALA A 261 -28.07 -9.10 3.78
N TRP A 262 -27.71 -10.32 4.20
CA TRP A 262 -27.04 -11.29 3.34
C TRP A 262 -28.12 -11.99 2.53
N SER A 263 -28.21 -11.69 1.22
CA SER A 263 -29.05 -12.46 0.30
C SER A 263 -28.19 -13.38 -0.55
N ASN A 264 -28.39 -14.67 -0.27
CA ASN A 264 -28.03 -15.81 -1.09
C ASN A 264 -28.45 -15.69 -2.57
N ALA A 265 -27.81 -16.54 -3.38
CA ALA A 265 -28.24 -17.08 -4.67
C ALA A 265 -27.57 -16.50 -5.93
N SER A 266 -26.58 -17.25 -6.44
CA SER A 266 -26.54 -17.56 -7.87
C SER A 266 -25.88 -18.91 -8.08
N SER A 267 -26.71 -19.93 -8.15
CA SER A 267 -26.45 -21.24 -8.72
C SER A 267 -26.14 -21.14 -10.23
N LYS A 268 -25.00 -21.66 -10.66
CA LYS A 268 -24.67 -22.10 -12.03
C LYS A 268 -23.42 -22.99 -11.90
N GLY A 269 -23.34 -24.21 -12.40
CA GLY A 269 -24.25 -25.01 -13.18
C GLY A 269 -23.82 -26.47 -13.06
N GLN A 270 -24.84 -27.32 -13.07
CA GLN A 270 -24.80 -28.76 -13.02
C GLN A 270 -24.28 -29.29 -14.38
N GLY A 271 -23.19 -30.06 -14.36
CA GLY A 271 -22.65 -30.74 -15.54
C GLY A 271 -22.33 -32.19 -15.18
N GLY A 272 -23.37 -33.02 -15.12
CA GLY A 272 -23.24 -34.43 -14.83
C GLY A 272 -22.53 -35.19 -15.94
N LYS A 273 -21.56 -36.04 -15.56
CA LYS A 273 -21.21 -37.23 -16.32
C LYS A 273 -21.29 -38.43 -15.39
N ARG A 274 -22.39 -39.18 -15.56
CA ARG A 274 -22.51 -40.57 -15.15
C ARG A 274 -21.54 -41.37 -15.99
N ASN A 275 -20.59 -42.06 -15.37
CA ASN A 275 -19.94 -43.21 -15.98
C ASN A 275 -20.37 -44.43 -15.16
N THR A 276 -21.44 -45.05 -15.65
CA THR A 276 -21.84 -46.42 -15.35
C THR A 276 -21.12 -47.34 -16.34
N GLY A 277 -20.34 -48.27 -15.80
CA GLY A 277 -19.74 -49.41 -16.48
C GLY A 277 -19.13 -50.29 -15.37
N ASP A 278 -19.88 -51.21 -14.77
CA ASP A 278 -20.15 -52.57 -15.30
C ASP A 278 -18.80 -53.29 -15.50
N ALA A 279 -18.28 -54.09 -14.56
CA ALA A 279 -18.72 -55.40 -14.07
C ALA A 279 -17.71 -56.48 -14.48
N SER A 280 -17.62 -57.50 -13.62
CA SER A 280 -17.10 -58.84 -13.86
C SER A 280 -15.60 -59.12 -13.62
N GLY A 281 -15.38 -60.17 -12.83
CA GLY A 281 -14.21 -61.04 -12.86
C GLY A 281 -13.19 -60.75 -11.74
N GLY A 282 -12.90 -61.64 -10.80
CA GLY A 282 -13.27 -63.04 -10.66
C GLY A 282 -12.52 -63.59 -9.44
N ALA A 283 -13.16 -64.54 -8.76
CA ALA A 283 -12.57 -65.32 -7.71
C ALA A 283 -11.38 -66.15 -8.21
N LYS A 284 -10.34 -66.31 -7.38
CA LYS A 284 -9.69 -67.62 -7.23
C LYS A 284 -8.93 -67.72 -5.91
N ALA A 285 -9.31 -68.76 -5.18
CA ALA A 285 -8.64 -69.30 -4.01
C ALA A 285 -7.27 -69.91 -4.38
N ARG A 286 -6.31 -69.78 -3.46
CA ARG A 286 -5.62 -70.90 -2.81
C ARG A 286 -4.79 -70.40 -1.64
#